data_AF-A0A3D5EQZ8-F1
#
_entry.id   AF-A0A3D5EQZ8-F1
#
_cell.length_a   1.000
_cell.length_b   1.000
_cell.length_c   1.000
_cell.angle_alpha   90.00
_cell.angle_beta   90.00
_cell.angle_gamma   90.00
#
_symmetry.space_group_name_H-M   'P 1'
#
loop_
_entity.id
_entity.type
_entity.pdbx_description
1 polymer ?
#
loop_
_entity_poly.entity_id
_entity_poly.type
_entity_poly.pdbx_seq_one_letter_code
_entity_poly.pdbx_strand_id
1 'polypeptide(L)'
;EREAILSKQTVLQLSAPLNNEQTNEQVVSLDAVQKQHICEVLKRCNGQISGENGAATLLGLPESTLRSKMKKLGIQRSFAK
;
A
#
# COMPACT_ATOMS: atom_id res chain seq x y z
N GLU A 1 18.73 -21.20 1.27
CA GLU A 1 18.26 -22.19 2.26
C GLU A 1 16.74 -22.32 2.15
N ARG A 2 16.18 -23.52 2.27
CA ARG A 2 14.72 -23.76 2.38
C ARG A 2 14.53 -24.68 3.58
N GLU A 3 13.88 -24.20 4.63
CA GLU A 3 13.48 -25.08 5.74
C GLU A 3 12.34 -25.99 5.27
N ALA A 4 12.50 -27.28 5.52
CA ALA A 4 11.50 -28.29 5.22
C ALA A 4 10.62 -28.51 6.46
N ILE A 5 9.29 -28.41 6.31
CA ILE A 5 8.38 -28.78 7.38
C ILE A 5 8.30 -30.30 7.42
N LEU A 6 9.18 -30.91 8.21
CA LEU A 6 9.18 -32.35 8.45
C LEU A 6 8.21 -32.69 9.58
N SER A 7 6.92 -32.74 9.27
CA SER A 7 5.94 -33.35 10.18
C SER A 7 5.79 -34.83 9.86
N LYS A 8 5.93 -35.69 10.87
CA LYS A 8 5.75 -37.16 10.77
C LYS A 8 4.29 -37.60 10.89
N GLN A 9 3.34 -36.66 10.93
CA GLN A 9 1.93 -36.95 11.09
C GLN A 9 1.17 -36.63 9.80
N THR A 10 0.31 -37.55 9.38
CA THR A 10 -0.51 -37.46 8.16
C THR A 10 -1.51 -36.30 8.21
N VAL A 11 -1.82 -35.77 9.39
CA VAL A 11 -2.81 -34.70 9.58
C VAL A 11 -2.22 -33.51 10.33
N LEU A 12 -2.34 -32.33 9.72
CA LEU A 12 -1.94 -31.06 10.29
C LEU A 12 -3.11 -30.54 11.15
N GLN A 13 -2.92 -30.43 12.47
CA GLN A 13 -3.93 -29.88 13.39
C GLN A 13 -3.64 -28.39 13.62
N LEU A 14 -4.38 -27.51 12.92
CA LEU A 14 -4.36 -26.07 13.21
C LEU A 14 -5.23 -25.78 14.43
N SER A 15 -4.61 -25.43 15.57
CA SER A 15 -5.31 -25.05 16.80
C SER A 15 -5.42 -23.54 17.02
N ALA A 16 -4.80 -22.74 16.15
CA ALA A 16 -4.98 -21.29 16.16
C ALA A 16 -6.26 -20.92 15.41
N PRO A 17 -7.13 -20.05 15.96
CA PRO A 17 -8.10 -19.39 15.11
C PRO A 17 -7.27 -18.60 14.10
N LEU A 18 -7.35 -18.99 12.83
CA LEU A 18 -7.00 -18.10 11.73
C LEU A 18 -8.01 -16.96 11.84
N ASN A 19 -7.72 -15.97 12.68
CA ASN A 19 -8.42 -14.71 12.70
C ASN A 19 -7.97 -13.98 11.43
N ASN A 20 -8.43 -14.52 10.30
CA ASN A 20 -8.54 -13.83 9.06
C ASN A 20 -9.68 -12.84 9.32
N GLU A 21 -9.37 -11.78 10.08
CA GLU A 21 -10.14 -10.55 9.98
C GLU A 21 -10.15 -10.29 8.50
N GLN A 22 -11.28 -10.61 7.88
CA GLN A 22 -11.47 -10.48 6.47
C GLN A 22 -11.22 -9.01 6.20
N THR A 23 -10.00 -8.69 5.76
CA THR A 23 -9.78 -7.55 4.91
C THR A 23 -10.84 -7.73 3.87
N ASN A 24 -11.85 -6.87 3.95
CA ASN A 24 -12.92 -6.83 3.01
C ASN A 24 -12.24 -6.37 1.72
N GLU A 25 -11.56 -7.30 1.05
CA GLU A 25 -10.95 -7.16 -0.27
C GLU A 25 -12.12 -7.13 -1.24
N GLN A 26 -12.94 -6.10 -1.07
CA GLN A 26 -13.73 -5.56 -2.14
C GLN A 26 -12.76 -5.41 -3.29
N VAL A 27 -13.06 -6.07 -4.40
CA VAL A 27 -12.33 -5.89 -5.64
C VAL A 27 -12.53 -4.44 -6.04
N VAL A 28 -11.64 -3.58 -5.54
CA VAL A 28 -11.62 -2.15 -5.80
C VAL A 28 -10.88 -1.92 -7.10
N SER A 29 -11.27 -0.86 -7.81
CA SER A 29 -10.60 -0.50 -9.05
C SER A 29 -9.12 -0.23 -8.80
N LEU A 30 -8.29 -0.46 -9.82
CA LEU A 30 -6.86 -0.10 -9.77
C LEU A 30 -6.66 1.37 -9.43
N ASP A 31 -7.58 2.22 -9.87
CA ASP A 31 -7.62 3.65 -9.57
C ASP A 31 -7.79 3.93 -8.07
N ALA A 32 -8.70 3.20 -7.41
CA ALA A 32 -8.93 3.31 -5.97
C ALA A 32 -7.73 2.82 -5.15
N VAL A 33 -7.11 1.69 -5.54
CA VAL A 33 -5.89 1.18 -4.89
C VAL A 33 -4.74 2.19 -5.03
N GLN A 34 -4.54 2.72 -6.25
CA GLN A 34 -3.52 3.74 -6.49
C GLN A 34 -3.77 5.00 -5.67
N LYS A 35 -5.02 5.45 -5.58
CA LYS A 35 -5.40 6.62 -4.79
C LYS A 35 -5.08 6.45 -3.31
N GLN A 36 -5.45 5.30 -2.73
CA GLN A 36 -5.16 4.97 -1.34
C GLN A 36 -3.65 4.94 -1.10
N HIS A 37 -2.91 4.27 -1.98
CA HIS A 37 -1.46 4.14 -1.84
C HIS A 37 -0.75 5.50 -1.92
N ILE A 38 -1.09 6.35 -2.90
CA ILE A 38 -0.52 7.70 -3.04
C ILE A 38 -0.86 8.55 -1.81
N CYS A 39 -2.09 8.47 -1.30
CA CYS A 39 -2.49 9.19 -0.09
C CYS A 39 -1.65 8.79 1.13
N GLU A 40 -1.38 7.50 1.29
CA GLU A 40 -0.60 7.01 2.42
C GLU A 40 0.87 7.43 2.33
N VAL A 41 1.48 7.36 1.15
CA VAL A 41 2.84 7.86 0.95
C VAL A 41 2.91 9.36 1.22
N LEU A 42 1.93 10.15 0.73
CA LEU A 42 1.87 11.58 1.01
C LEU A 42 1.79 11.89 2.50
N LYS A 43 1.04 11.10 3.28
CA LYS A 43 0.99 11.25 4.75
C LYS A 43 2.36 10.98 5.39
N ARG A 44 3.04 9.91 4.97
CA ARG A 44 4.40 9.57 5.46
C ARG A 44 5.42 10.66 5.11
N CYS A 45 5.27 11.30 3.96
CA CYS A 45 6.10 12.42 3.51
C CYS A 45 5.64 13.79 4.04
N ASN A 46 4.69 13.84 4.97
CA ASN A 46 4.15 15.10 5.52
C ASN A 46 3.63 16.08 4.43
N GLY A 47 3.10 15.55 3.32
CA GLY A 47 2.60 16.32 2.18
C GLY A 47 3.68 16.83 1.20
N GLN A 48 4.92 16.36 1.34
CA GLN A 48 6.01 16.67 0.42
C GLN A 48 5.91 15.80 -0.83
N ILE A 49 5.79 16.45 -2.00
CA ILE A 49 5.74 15.79 -3.31
C ILE A 49 7.16 15.63 -3.89
N SER A 50 8.01 16.61 -3.60
CA SER A 50 9.29 16.89 -4.26
C SER A 50 10.47 16.71 -3.31
N GLY A 51 11.64 16.35 -3.83
CA GLY A 51 12.88 16.21 -3.06
C GLY A 51 13.21 14.78 -2.63
N GLU A 52 14.34 14.61 -1.96
CA GLU A 52 14.89 13.29 -1.59
C GLU A 52 13.92 12.44 -0.74
N ASN A 53 13.17 13.09 0.17
CA ASN A 53 12.16 12.45 1.01
C ASN A 53 10.71 12.65 0.50
N GLY A 54 10.56 13.12 -0.74
CA GLY A 54 9.26 13.38 -1.34
C GLY A 54 8.52 12.11 -1.74
N ALA A 55 7.19 12.21 -1.81
CA ALA A 55 6.33 11.09 -2.21
C ALA A 55 6.64 10.56 -3.61
N ALA A 56 7.10 11.41 -4.54
CA ALA A 56 7.50 11.00 -5.88
C ALA A 56 8.70 10.04 -5.84
N THR A 57 9.71 10.35 -5.02
CA THR A 57 10.92 9.54 -4.84
C THR A 57 10.59 8.19 -4.22
N LEU A 58 9.76 8.17 -3.17
CA LEU A 58 9.32 6.93 -2.51
C LEU A 58 8.45 6.05 -3.41
N LEU A 59 7.67 6.64 -4.31
CA LEU A 59 6.90 5.92 -5.32
C LEU A 59 7.74 5.53 -6.56
N GLY A 60 8.98 6.00 -6.66
CA GLY A 60 9.84 5.77 -7.83
C GLY A 60 9.31 6.42 -9.12
N LEU A 61 8.59 7.54 -8.99
CA LEU A 61 7.96 8.24 -10.12
C LEU A 61 8.55 9.65 -10.27
N PRO A 62 8.62 10.19 -11.49
CA PRO A 62 8.88 11.61 -11.69
C PRO A 62 7.79 12.46 -11.01
N GLU A 63 8.18 13.62 -10.47
CA GLU A 63 7.25 14.53 -9.80
C GLU A 63 6.10 14.98 -10.71
N SER A 64 6.39 15.22 -11.99
CA SER A 64 5.42 15.61 -13.01
C SER A 64 4.38 14.49 -13.22
N THR A 65 4.82 13.23 -13.24
CA THR A 65 3.94 12.05 -13.34
C THR A 65 3.08 11.89 -12.10
N LEU A 66 3.64 12.05 -10.90
CA LEU A 66 2.86 11.98 -9.66
C LEU A 66 1.80 13.08 -9.61
N ARG A 67 2.14 14.32 -9.99
CA ARG A 67 1.17 15.44 -10.06
C ARG A 67 0.04 15.16 -11.04
N SER A 68 0.36 14.62 -12.22
CA SER A 68 -0.64 14.24 -13.23
C SER A 68 -1.56 13.13 -12.72
N LYS A 69 -1.00 12.09 -12.09
CA LYS A 69 -1.77 11.03 -11.42
C LYS A 69 -2.66 11.57 -10.30
N MET A 70 -2.14 12.44 -9.44
CA MET A 70 -2.92 13.08 -8.37
C MET A 70 -4.11 13.86 -8.94
N LYS A 71 -3.90 14.61 -10.03
CA LYS A 71 -4.99 15.31 -10.73
C LYS A 71 -6.02 14.34 -11.30
N LYS A 72 -5.58 13.26 -11.94
CA LYS A 72 -6.46 12.23 -12.53
C LYS A 72 -7.30 11.50 -11.47
N LEU A 73 -6.70 11.17 -10.32
CA LEU A 73 -7.31 10.44 -9.20
C LEU A 73 -8.10 11.35 -8.23
N GLY A 74 -8.12 12.67 -8.48
CA GLY A 74 -8.77 13.65 -7.62
C GLY A 74 -8.14 13.74 -6.23
N ILE A 75 -6.82 13.60 -6.12
CA ILE A 75 -6.07 13.73 -4.86
C ILE A 75 -5.67 15.19 -4.70
N GLN A 76 -6.26 15.86 -3.71
CA GLN A 76 -5.93 17.25 -3.35
C GLN A 76 -4.90 17.30 -2.22
N ARG A 77 -4.09 18.35 -2.19
CA ARG A 77 -3.00 18.55 -1.21
C ARG A 77 -3.48 19.03 0.16
N SER A 78 -4.75 18.81 0.50
CA SER A 78 -5.38 19.23 1.76
C SER A 78 -5.12 18.20 2.87
N PHE A 79 -3.85 17.90 3.16
CA PHE A 79 -3.44 17.03 4.27
C PHE A 79 -2.71 17.79 5.39
N ALA A 80 -2.57 19.11 5.26
CA ALA A 80 -2.05 19.96 6.31
C ALA A 80 -3.21 20.50 7.15
N LYS A 81 -3.52 19.82 8.25
CA LYS A 81 -4.02 20.46 9.46
C LYS A 81 -3.35 19.82 10.66
#